data_AF-A0AAP0BYT1-F1
#
_entry.id   AF-A0AAP0BYT1-F1
#
_cell.length_a   1.000
_cell.length_b   1.000
_cell.length_c   1.000
_cell.angle_alpha   90.00
_cell.angle_beta   90.00
_cell.angle_gamma   90.00
#
_symmetry.space_group_name_H-M   'P 1'
#
loop_
_entity.id
_entity.type
_entity.pdbx_description
1 polymer ?
#
loop_
_entity_poly.entity_id
_entity_poly.type
_entity_poly.pdbx_seq_one_letter_code
_entity_poly.pdbx_strand_id
1 'polypeptide(L)'
;MEDFMTLNTSPILLTGLSIEAMTGRIYTRAMFKRFQDEFKLSFECLHKKLSTNANYITYTVGLAKDDVFKWSTVKYNESDAIQVTCECSKFETEGYVCMHIIHILLKKSASYT
;
A
#
# COMPACT_ATOMS: atom_id res chain seq x y z
N MET A 1 -26.45 -14.23 -31.77
CA MET A 1 -26.02 -14.71 -30.45
C MET A 1 -24.85 -13.84 -30.08
N GLU A 2 -25.05 -12.92 -29.16
CA GLU A 2 -24.11 -11.85 -28.86
C GLU A 2 -22.85 -12.41 -28.21
N ASP A 3 -21.72 -12.28 -28.90
CA ASP A 3 -20.39 -12.44 -28.31
C ASP A 3 -20.20 -11.33 -27.28
N PHE A 4 -20.53 -11.63 -26.01
CA PHE A 4 -20.16 -10.79 -24.88
C PHE A 4 -18.65 -10.94 -24.69
N MET A 5 -17.87 -10.23 -25.53
CA MET A 5 -16.45 -10.04 -25.31
C MET A 5 -16.32 -9.32 -23.97
N THR A 6 -15.98 -10.07 -22.92
CA THR A 6 -15.48 -9.50 -21.69
C THR A 6 -14.22 -8.74 -22.07
N LEU A 7 -14.35 -7.42 -22.23
CA LEU A 7 -13.23 -6.50 -22.37
C LEU A 7 -12.47 -6.53 -21.05
N ASN A 8 -11.64 -7.56 -20.88
CA ASN A 8 -10.66 -7.62 -19.80
C ASN A 8 -9.51 -6.69 -20.17
N THR A 9 -9.81 -5.39 -20.23
CA THR A 9 -8.82 -4.33 -20.41
C THR A 9 -7.78 -4.46 -19.32
N SER A 10 -6.51 -4.60 -19.72
CA SER A 10 -5.41 -4.63 -18.77
C SER A 10 -5.42 -3.38 -17.88
N PRO A 11 -5.10 -3.52 -16.58
CA PRO A 11 -5.07 -2.40 -15.65
C PRO A 11 -4.10 -1.32 -16.16
N ILE A 12 -4.57 -0.07 -16.22
CA ILE A 12 -3.74 1.08 -16.55
C ILE A 12 -2.86 1.37 -15.34
N LEU A 13 -1.55 1.22 -15.47
CA LEU A 13 -0.58 1.50 -14.40
C LEU A 13 -0.26 3.01 -14.38
N LEU A 14 -0.20 3.62 -13.20
CA LEU A 14 0.09 5.04 -12.97
C LEU A 14 1.59 5.33 -12.97
N THR A 15 2.38 4.41 -12.43
CA THR A 15 3.83 4.58 -12.21
C THR A 15 4.67 3.50 -12.86
N GLY A 16 4.04 2.38 -13.25
CA GLY A 16 4.73 1.22 -13.81
C GLY A 16 5.56 0.44 -12.79
N LEU A 17 5.45 0.74 -11.48
CA LEU A 17 6.14 -0.01 -10.43
C LEU A 17 5.63 -1.45 -10.36
N SER A 18 6.54 -2.38 -10.02
CA SER A 18 6.23 -3.82 -9.93
C SER A 18 5.07 -4.10 -8.98
N ILE A 19 4.99 -3.37 -7.85
CA ILE A 19 3.87 -3.48 -6.91
C ILE A 19 2.53 -3.15 -7.57
N GLU A 20 2.45 -2.08 -8.35
CA GLU A 20 1.23 -1.67 -9.03
C GLU A 20 0.83 -2.66 -10.12
N ALA A 21 1.81 -3.14 -10.90
CA ALA A 21 1.60 -4.14 -11.94
C ALA A 21 1.11 -5.48 -11.37
N MET A 22 1.67 -5.92 -10.25
CA MET A 22 1.24 -7.14 -9.56
C MET A 22 -0.18 -6.97 -9.00
N THR A 23 -0.45 -5.87 -8.31
CA THR A 23 -1.76 -5.61 -7.72
C THR A 23 -2.86 -5.52 -8.78
N GLY A 24 -2.59 -4.91 -9.94
CA GLY A 24 -3.54 -4.85 -11.05
C GLY A 24 -3.96 -6.20 -11.63
N ARG A 25 -3.14 -7.25 -11.45
CA ARG A 25 -3.48 -8.62 -11.89
C ARG A 25 -4.30 -9.39 -10.85
N ILE A 26 -4.16 -9.05 -9.57
CA ILE A 26 -4.78 -9.77 -8.45
C ILE A 26 -6.12 -9.13 -8.07
N TYR A 27 -6.20 -7.81 -8.13
CA TYR A 27 -7.39 -7.07 -7.69
C TYR A 27 -8.49 -7.07 -8.73
N THR A 28 -9.73 -7.12 -8.24
CA THR A 28 -10.87 -6.74 -9.09
C THR A 28 -10.71 -5.29 -9.54
N ARG A 29 -11.36 -4.91 -10.65
CA ARG A 29 -11.30 -3.54 -11.17
C ARG A 29 -11.67 -2.47 -10.13
N ALA A 30 -12.65 -2.75 -9.28
CA ALA A 30 -13.09 -1.84 -8.22
C ALA A 30 -12.01 -1.68 -7.14
N MET A 31 -11.43 -2.79 -6.68
CA MET A 31 -10.34 -2.77 -5.70
C MET A 31 -9.09 -2.09 -6.26
N PHE A 32 -8.74 -2.35 -7.53
CA PHE A 32 -7.59 -1.73 -8.17
C PHE A 32 -7.74 -0.21 -8.26
N LYS A 33 -8.94 0.29 -8.58
CA LYS A 33 -9.20 1.73 -8.56
C LYS A 33 -9.00 2.35 -7.17
N ARG A 34 -9.48 1.68 -6.11
CA ARG A 34 -9.27 2.15 -4.72
C ARG A 34 -7.79 2.13 -4.32
N PHE A 35 -7.10 1.04 -4.68
CA PHE A 35 -5.67 0.93 -4.50
C PHE A 35 -4.90 2.04 -5.22
N GLN A 36 -5.30 2.41 -6.44
CA GLN A 36 -4.65 3.50 -7.17
C GLN A 36 -4.78 4.85 -6.48
N ASP A 37 -5.91 5.12 -5.83
CA ASP A 37 -6.09 6.34 -5.04
C ASP A 37 -5.17 6.33 -3.80
N GLU A 38 -5.12 5.22 -3.06
CA GLU A 38 -4.20 5.01 -1.93
C GLU A 38 -2.72 5.11 -2.36
N PHE A 39 -2.40 4.52 -3.52
CA PHE A 39 -1.05 4.47 -4.06
C PHE A 39 -0.54 5.87 -4.41
N LYS A 40 -1.38 6.75 -4.98
CA LYS A 40 -1.04 8.16 -5.19
C LYS A 40 -0.75 8.87 -3.88
N LEU A 41 -1.64 8.72 -2.90
CA LEU A 41 -1.50 9.35 -1.59
C LEU A 41 -0.24 8.88 -0.85
N SER A 42 0.21 7.65 -1.10
CA SER A 42 1.42 7.10 -0.46
C SER A 42 2.70 7.91 -0.76
N PHE A 43 2.76 8.60 -1.90
CA PHE A 43 3.89 9.47 -2.26
C PHE A 43 3.90 10.77 -1.47
N GLU A 44 2.73 11.22 -0.99
CA GLU A 44 2.56 12.41 -0.14
C GLU A 44 2.68 12.09 1.36
N CYS A 45 2.71 10.81 1.73
CA CYS A 45 2.86 10.40 3.11
C CYS A 45 4.25 10.74 3.67
N LEU A 46 4.28 11.00 4.97
CA LEU A 46 5.46 11.03 5.80
C LEU A 46 5.40 9.88 6.82
N HIS A 47 6.54 9.48 7.33
CA HIS A 47 6.61 8.51 8.43
C HIS A 47 7.58 8.94 9.53
N LYS A 48 7.33 8.44 10.73
CA LYS A 48 8.28 8.48 11.86
C LYS A 48 8.44 7.08 12.41
N LYS A 49 9.68 6.68 12.71
CA LYS A 49 9.97 5.43 13.41
C LYS A 49 9.64 5.59 14.89
N LEU A 50 8.76 4.74 15.42
CA LEU A 50 8.35 4.78 16.83
C LEU A 50 9.18 3.84 17.70
N SER A 51 9.38 2.61 17.24
CA SER A 51 10.11 1.60 18.01
C SER A 51 10.66 0.50 17.10
N THR A 52 11.67 -0.21 17.59
CA THR A 52 12.14 -1.48 17.04
C THR A 52 12.11 -2.50 18.15
N ASN A 53 11.51 -3.66 17.89
CA ASN A 53 11.48 -4.79 18.81
C ASN A 53 11.78 -6.07 18.03
N ALA A 54 12.89 -6.72 18.35
CA ALA A 54 13.38 -7.92 17.67
C ALA A 54 13.35 -7.73 16.14
N ASN A 55 12.36 -8.33 15.48
CA ASN A 55 12.22 -8.31 14.03
C ASN A 55 11.21 -7.27 13.54
N TYR A 56 10.51 -6.56 14.41
CA TYR A 56 9.47 -5.60 14.01
C TYR A 56 9.93 -4.16 14.20
N ILE A 57 9.77 -3.35 13.17
CA ILE A 57 9.80 -1.89 13.28
C ILE A 57 8.37 -1.37 13.25
N THR A 58 8.05 -0.51 14.22
CA THR A 58 6.79 0.23 14.25
C THR A 58 7.02 1.64 13.73
N TYR A 59 6.19 2.06 12.76
CA TYR A 59 6.14 3.39 12.21
C TYR A 59 4.79 4.03 12.51
N THR A 60 4.75 5.35 12.57
CA THR A 60 3.51 6.12 12.34
C THR A 60 3.62 6.77 10.97
N VAL A 61 2.54 6.70 10.19
CA VAL A 61 2.50 7.16 8.79
C VAL A 61 1.23 7.96 8.56
N GLY A 62 1.33 9.08 7.87
CA GLY A 62 0.17 9.91 7.52
C GLY A 62 0.54 10.98 6.50
N LEU A 63 -0.44 11.75 6.04
CA LEU A 63 -0.17 12.85 5.11
C LEU A 63 0.44 14.03 5.85
N ALA A 64 1.38 14.72 5.21
CA ALA A 64 2.03 15.90 5.80
C ALA A 64 1.05 17.01 6.19
N LYS A 65 -0.08 17.10 5.47
CA LYS A 65 -1.16 18.06 5.70
C LYS A 65 -2.10 17.68 6.85
N ASP A 66 -2.04 16.44 7.33
CA ASP A 66 -2.90 15.93 8.38
C ASP A 66 -2.26 16.07 9.75
N ASP A 67 -3.09 16.32 10.75
CA ASP A 67 -2.69 16.27 12.15
C ASP A 67 -2.16 14.88 12.53
N VAL A 68 -1.16 14.85 13.42
CA VAL A 68 -0.49 13.60 13.84
C VAL A 68 -1.46 12.58 14.44
N PHE A 69 -2.57 13.00 15.05
CA PHE A 69 -3.58 12.08 15.60
C PHE A 69 -4.34 11.30 14.51
N LYS A 70 -4.30 11.75 13.25
CA LYS A 70 -4.89 11.05 12.10
C LYS A 70 -3.92 10.05 11.46
N TRP A 71 -2.65 10.08 11.86
CA TRP A 71 -1.64 9.17 11.32
C TRP A 71 -1.89 7.76 11.83
N SER A 72 -1.63 6.77 10.98
CA SER A 72 -1.80 5.36 11.33
C SER A 72 -0.49 4.68 11.68
N THR A 73 -0.54 3.80 12.67
CA THR A 73 0.55 2.90 13.03
C THR A 73 0.69 1.77 12.01
N VAL A 74 1.92 1.53 11.57
CA VAL A 74 2.33 0.44 10.67
C VAL A 74 3.39 -0.40 11.35
N LYS A 75 3.20 -1.72 11.39
CA LYS A 75 4.20 -2.68 11.87
C LYS A 75 4.80 -3.41 10.68
N TYR A 76 6.12 -3.34 10.56
CA TYR A 76 6.91 -3.94 9.48
C TYR A 76 7.86 -4.98 10.06
N ASN A 77 7.79 -6.22 9.57
CA ASN A 77 8.75 -7.26 9.93
C ASN A 77 9.99 -7.18 9.04
N GLU A 78 11.16 -6.95 9.63
CA GLU A 78 12.45 -6.86 8.93
C GLU A 78 12.97 -8.22 8.45
N SER A 79 12.66 -9.29 9.17
CA SER A 79 13.09 -10.65 8.81
C SER A 79 12.21 -11.28 7.75
N ASP A 80 10.96 -10.84 7.67
CA ASP A 80 9.99 -11.25 6.66
C ASP A 80 9.23 -10.01 6.15
N ALA A 81 9.78 -9.36 5.12
CA ALA A 81 9.23 -8.14 4.54
C ALA A 81 7.80 -8.31 3.98
N ILE A 82 7.29 -9.54 3.88
CA ILE A 82 5.92 -9.85 3.46
C ILE A 82 4.93 -9.53 4.59
N GLN A 83 5.38 -9.53 5.86
CA GLN A 83 4.52 -9.26 7.01
C GLN A 83 4.53 -7.76 7.37
N VAL A 84 3.60 -7.03 6.76
CA VAL A 84 3.33 -5.62 7.08
C VAL A 84 1.86 -5.45 7.42
N THR A 85 1.57 -4.85 8.57
CA THR A 85 0.20 -4.59 9.03
C THR A 85 0.01 -3.12 9.37
N CYS A 86 -1.21 -2.62 9.23
CA CYS A 86 -1.56 -1.25 9.58
C CYS A 86 -2.86 -1.21 10.39
N GLU A 87 -2.92 -0.36 11.41
CA GLU A 87 -4.07 -0.27 12.30
C GLU A 87 -5.37 0.17 11.60
N CYS A 88 -5.28 0.82 10.42
CA CYS A 88 -6.46 1.15 9.63
C CYS A 88 -7.20 -0.08 9.09
N SER A 89 -6.58 -1.27 9.11
CA SER A 89 -7.18 -2.56 8.75
C SER A 89 -7.84 -2.62 7.36
N LYS A 90 -7.49 -1.74 6.41
CA LYS A 90 -8.13 -1.69 5.08
C LYS A 90 -7.93 -2.97 4.27
N PHE A 91 -6.80 -3.66 4.45
CA PHE A 91 -6.58 -4.93 3.76
C PHE A 91 -7.52 -6.01 4.28
N GLU A 92 -7.67 -6.11 5.60
CA GLU A 92 -8.48 -7.10 6.29
C GLU A 92 -9.99 -6.83 6.12
N THR A 93 -10.39 -5.56 6.00
CA THR A 93 -11.81 -5.15 5.95
C THR A 93 -12.31 -4.86 4.54
N GLU A 94 -11.48 -4.29 3.67
CA GLU A 94 -11.86 -3.88 2.31
C GLU A 94 -11.11 -4.64 1.20
N GLY A 95 -10.13 -5.48 1.57
CA GLY A 95 -9.39 -6.32 0.64
C GLY A 95 -8.28 -5.61 -0.14
N TYR A 96 -8.02 -4.32 0.10
CA TYR A 96 -6.96 -3.58 -0.57
C TYR A 96 -5.99 -2.91 0.40
N VAL A 97 -4.73 -2.83 -0.01
CA VAL A 97 -3.64 -2.25 0.78
C VAL A 97 -3.76 -0.73 0.82
N CYS A 98 -3.60 -0.15 2.01
CA CYS A 98 -3.66 1.29 2.25
C CYS A 98 -2.35 2.02 1.91
N MET A 99 -2.45 3.35 1.77
CA MET A 99 -1.34 4.26 1.52
C MET A 99 -0.21 4.13 2.54
N HIS A 100 -0.54 3.81 3.80
CA HIS A 100 0.43 3.68 4.88
C HIS A 100 1.37 2.49 4.68
N ILE A 101 0.82 1.31 4.33
CA ILE A 101 1.61 0.11 4.07
C ILE A 101 2.44 0.32 2.79
N ILE A 102 1.81 0.85 1.73
CA ILE A 102 2.49 1.15 0.46
C ILE A 102 3.70 2.05 0.69
N HIS A 103 3.53 3.14 1.43
CA HIS A 103 4.61 4.09 1.72
C HIS A 103 5.82 3.41 2.38
N ILE A 104 5.58 2.58 3.41
CA ILE A 104 6.66 1.87 4.11
C ILE A 104 7.35 0.86 3.19
N LEU A 105 6.60 0.09 2.40
CA LEU A 105 7.15 -0.87 1.44
C LEU A 105 8.02 -0.19 0.37
N LEU A 106 7.59 0.95 -0.17
CA LEU A 106 8.36 1.72 -1.14
C LEU A 106 9.66 2.27 -0.54
N LYS A 107 9.62 2.79 0.70
CA LYS A 107 10.84 3.29 1.36
C LYS A 107 11.82 2.17 1.72
N LYS A 108 11.32 0.99 2.08
CA LYS A 108 12.17 -0.18 2.37
C LYS A 108 12.77 -0.81 1.12
N SER A 109 12.05 -0.84 0.01
CA SER A 109 12.58 -1.31 -1.27
C SER A 109 13.63 -0.37 -1.88
N ALA A 110 13.53 0.93 -1.64
CA ALA A 110 14.54 1.92 -2.08
C ALA A 110 15.85 1.92 -1.25
N SER A 111 15.90 1.20 -0.12
CA SER A 111 17.08 1.15 0.75
C SER A 111 18.09 0.05 0.38
N TYR A 112 17.86 -0.65 -0.73
CA TYR A 112 18.70 -1.75 -1.25
C TYR A 112 19.49 -1.39 -2.52
N THR A 113 19.62 -0.10 -2.85
CA THR A 113 20.54 0.42 -3.89
C THR A 113 21.61 1.27 -3.22
#